data_AF-A0A7H9AMA1-F1
#
_entry.id   AF-A0A7H9AMA1-F1
#
_cell.length_a   1.000
_cell.length_b   1.000
_cell.length_c   1.000
_cell.angle_alpha   90.00
_cell.angle_beta   90.00
_cell.angle_gamma   90.00
#
_symmetry.space_group_name_H-M   'P 1'
#
loop_
_entity.id
_entity.type
_entity.pdbx_description
1 polymer ?
#
loop_
_entity_poly.entity_id
_entity_poly.type
_entity_poly.pdbx_seq_one_letter_code
_entity_poly.pdbx_strand_id
1 'polypeptide(L)'
;MKLDAAINRLIWRFGEFDHIYINEKDITAINKIVDFVNFKQERTFQENLHFAKLYTYNLGYFLEKYNTTIDKAIAHRELHHLLDKPFENYVEDLTSQINLSIKYNVLNKAGCKLDKHPASESKIEKSKNLNSLKRLLEDDDVRRVFIGDAWNKKEVEAGLKVQINNFLNGI
;
A
#
# COMPACT_ATOMS: atom_id res chain seq x y z
N MET A 1 22.30 -27.22 -22.03
CA MET A 1 21.80 -28.06 -20.92
C MET A 1 20.50 -27.44 -20.40
N LYS A 2 19.47 -28.25 -20.07
CA LYS A 2 18.26 -27.76 -19.39
C LYS A 2 18.52 -27.61 -17.88
N LEU A 3 17.71 -26.83 -17.16
CA LEU A 3 17.94 -26.51 -15.74
C LEU A 3 17.87 -27.75 -14.84
N ASP A 4 16.88 -28.60 -15.04
CA ASP A 4 16.72 -29.92 -14.39
C ASP A 4 17.97 -30.79 -14.60
N ALA A 5 18.50 -30.83 -15.83
CA ALA A 5 19.72 -31.55 -16.13
C ALA A 5 20.96 -30.93 -15.45
N ALA A 6 21.02 -29.60 -15.32
CA ALA A 6 22.10 -28.90 -14.62
C ALA A 6 22.08 -29.17 -13.11
N ILE A 7 20.90 -29.11 -12.49
CA ILE A 7 20.72 -29.42 -11.07
C ILE A 7 21.07 -30.88 -10.81
N ASN A 8 20.52 -31.81 -11.59
CA ASN A 8 20.80 -33.25 -11.42
C ASN A 8 22.27 -33.59 -11.65
N ARG A 9 22.95 -32.89 -12.58
CA ARG A 9 24.39 -33.04 -12.81
C ARG A 9 25.19 -32.69 -11.56
N LEU A 10 24.86 -31.58 -10.90
CA LEU A 10 25.55 -31.15 -9.68
C LEU A 10 25.19 -32.02 -8.47
N ILE A 11 23.93 -32.41 -8.30
CA ILE A 11 23.51 -33.34 -7.23
C ILE A 11 24.27 -34.65 -7.34
N TRP A 12 24.31 -35.27 -8.52
CA TRP A 12 25.09 -36.48 -8.77
C TRP A 12 26.58 -36.25 -8.46
N ARG A 13 27.13 -35.10 -8.87
CA ARG A 13 28.55 -34.80 -8.69
C ARG A 13 28.95 -34.63 -7.22
N PHE A 14 28.10 -34.00 -6.42
CA PHE A 14 28.35 -33.77 -5.00
C PHE A 14 27.93 -34.96 -4.12
N GLY A 15 27.06 -35.85 -4.60
CA GLY A 15 26.60 -37.02 -3.85
C GLY A 15 27.49 -38.27 -4.02
N GLU A 16 28.17 -38.42 -5.16
CA GLU A 16 28.85 -39.68 -5.52
C GLU A 16 30.39 -39.63 -5.41
N PHE A 17 30.99 -38.46 -5.17
CA PHE A 17 32.45 -38.31 -5.20
C PHE A 17 33.00 -37.59 -3.97
N ASP A 18 33.91 -38.25 -3.24
CA ASP A 18 34.64 -37.66 -2.10
C ASP A 18 35.70 -36.64 -2.54
N HIS A 19 36.19 -36.74 -3.78
CA HIS A 19 37.16 -35.83 -4.39
C HIS A 19 36.66 -35.36 -5.77
N ILE A 20 36.43 -34.05 -5.89
CA ILE A 20 35.75 -33.46 -7.06
C ILE A 20 36.76 -32.73 -7.95
N TYR A 21 36.99 -33.29 -9.14
CA TYR A 21 37.63 -32.55 -10.24
C TYR A 21 36.56 -31.89 -11.11
N ILE A 22 36.58 -30.56 -11.17
CA ILE A 22 35.60 -29.75 -11.92
C ILE A 22 35.91 -29.86 -13.42
N ASN A 23 34.91 -30.27 -14.20
CA ASN A 23 35.02 -30.31 -15.66
C ASN A 23 34.09 -29.30 -16.35
N GLU A 24 34.21 -29.16 -17.66
CA GLU A 24 33.41 -28.21 -18.45
C GLU A 24 31.90 -28.43 -18.32
N LYS A 25 31.43 -29.66 -18.11
CA LYS A 25 30.00 -29.96 -17.92
C LYS A 25 29.52 -29.42 -16.57
N ASP A 26 30.36 -29.48 -15.55
CA ASP A 26 30.05 -28.96 -14.22
C ASP A 26 30.04 -27.42 -14.24
N ILE A 27 31.00 -26.79 -14.95
CA ILE A 27 31.00 -25.34 -15.21
C ILE A 27 29.74 -24.91 -15.97
N THR A 28 29.39 -25.65 -17.03
CA THR A 28 28.17 -25.38 -17.81
C THR A 28 26.90 -25.52 -16.96
N ALA A 29 26.85 -26.49 -16.05
CA ALA A 29 25.72 -26.68 -15.15
C ALA A 29 25.57 -25.52 -14.16
N ILE A 30 26.68 -25.09 -13.53
CA ILE A 30 26.69 -23.93 -12.62
C ILE A 30 26.25 -22.67 -13.36
N ASN A 31 26.85 -22.37 -14.52
CA ASN A 31 26.48 -21.21 -15.32
C ASN A 31 24.99 -21.22 -15.67
N LYS A 32 24.43 -22.39 -15.98
CA LYS A 32 23.01 -22.50 -16.31
C LYS A 32 22.08 -22.20 -15.12
N ILE A 33 22.50 -22.54 -13.90
CA ILE A 33 21.78 -22.21 -12.67
C ILE A 33 21.90 -20.70 -12.39
N VAL A 34 23.10 -20.13 -12.52
CA VAL A 34 23.34 -18.69 -12.36
C VAL A 34 22.49 -17.89 -13.36
N ASP A 35 22.48 -18.28 -14.63
CA ASP A 35 21.65 -17.67 -15.67
C ASP A 35 20.17 -17.71 -15.30
N PHE A 36 19.69 -18.84 -14.77
CA PHE A 36 18.30 -18.98 -14.35
C PHE A 36 17.97 -18.08 -13.16
N VAL A 37 18.86 -17.99 -12.17
CA VAL A 37 18.69 -17.11 -11.00
C VAL A 37 18.64 -15.66 -11.46
N ASN A 38 19.58 -15.22 -12.30
CA ASN A 38 19.61 -13.86 -12.85
C ASN A 38 18.35 -13.56 -13.66
N PHE A 39 17.95 -14.50 -14.54
CA PHE A 39 16.71 -14.39 -15.30
C PHE A 39 15.48 -14.26 -14.40
N LYS A 40 15.40 -15.07 -13.33
CA LYS A 40 14.30 -15.01 -12.37
C LYS A 40 14.29 -13.70 -11.61
N GLN A 41 15.43 -13.19 -11.17
CA GLN A 41 15.53 -11.91 -10.47
C GLN A 41 15.07 -10.75 -11.35
N GLU A 42 15.58 -10.67 -12.58
CA GLU A 42 15.19 -9.64 -13.54
C GLU A 42 13.69 -9.71 -13.85
N ARG A 43 13.19 -10.91 -14.17
CA ARG A 43 11.79 -11.11 -14.48
C ARG A 43 10.88 -10.80 -13.29
N THR A 44 11.29 -11.13 -12.07
CA THR A 44 10.54 -10.79 -10.85
C THR A 44 10.41 -9.28 -10.69
N PHE A 45 11.46 -8.51 -10.95
CA PHE A 45 11.40 -7.06 -10.92
C PHE A 45 10.42 -6.52 -11.98
N GLN A 46 10.51 -7.01 -13.22
CA GLN A 46 9.63 -6.57 -14.31
C GLN A 46 8.15 -6.93 -14.05
N GLU A 47 7.87 -8.14 -13.57
CA GLU A 47 6.53 -8.61 -13.22
C GLU A 47 5.91 -7.81 -12.05
N ASN A 48 6.75 -7.17 -11.22
CA ASN A 48 6.33 -6.40 -10.06
C ASN A 48 6.68 -4.90 -10.20
N LEU A 49 6.81 -4.40 -11.42
CA LEU A 49 7.26 -3.02 -11.68
C LEU A 49 6.36 -1.98 -11.00
N HIS A 50 5.05 -2.22 -10.96
CA HIS A 50 4.10 -1.35 -10.26
C HIS A 50 4.36 -1.29 -8.75
N PHE A 51 4.64 -2.43 -8.13
CA PHE A 51 5.04 -2.49 -6.73
C PHE A 51 6.38 -1.79 -6.52
N ALA A 52 7.38 -2.02 -7.38
CA ALA A 52 8.68 -1.36 -7.30
C ALA A 52 8.58 0.17 -7.36
N LYS A 53 7.69 0.71 -8.20
CA LYS A 53 7.39 2.15 -8.26
C LYS A 53 6.81 2.67 -6.94
N LEU A 54 5.80 1.99 -6.39
CA LEU A 54 5.20 2.37 -5.11
C LEU A 54 6.21 2.27 -3.96
N TYR A 55 7.01 1.20 -3.93
CA TYR A 55 8.08 1.01 -2.96
C TYR A 55 9.08 2.17 -3.02
N THR A 56 9.56 2.51 -4.21
CA THR A 56 10.56 3.58 -4.41
C THR A 56 10.01 4.95 -3.97
N TYR A 57 8.77 5.25 -4.32
CA TYR A 57 8.10 6.48 -3.91
C TYR A 57 7.97 6.58 -2.38
N ASN A 58 7.47 5.53 -1.73
CA ASN A 58 7.30 5.50 -0.27
C ASN A 58 8.65 5.53 0.47
N LEU A 59 9.67 4.84 -0.06
CA LEU A 59 11.02 4.91 0.49
C LEU A 59 11.54 6.36 0.43
N GLY A 60 11.39 7.04 -0.70
CA GLY A 60 11.77 8.46 -0.85
C GLY A 60 11.08 9.36 0.18
N TYR A 61 9.77 9.18 0.39
CA TYR A 61 9.02 9.89 1.43
C TYR A 61 9.61 9.67 2.82
N PHE A 62 9.94 8.43 3.20
CA PHE A 62 10.54 8.16 4.51
C PHE A 62 11.97 8.69 4.62
N LEU A 63 12.77 8.62 3.56
CA LEU A 63 14.13 9.21 3.55
C LEU A 63 14.08 10.71 3.84
N GLU A 64 13.15 11.42 3.20
CA GLU A 64 12.92 12.85 3.44
C GLU A 64 12.40 13.11 4.86
N LYS A 65 11.35 12.42 5.28
CA LYS A 65 10.71 12.57 6.60
C LYS A 65 11.71 12.39 7.76
N TYR A 66 12.60 11.42 7.65
CA TYR A 66 13.60 11.12 8.69
C TYR A 66 14.97 11.74 8.42
N ASN A 67 15.11 12.57 7.37
CA ASN A 67 16.36 13.19 6.93
C ASN A 67 17.53 12.19 6.90
N THR A 68 17.37 11.11 6.14
CA THR A 68 18.26 9.96 6.18
C THR A 68 18.60 9.43 4.78
N THR A 69 19.55 8.49 4.69
CA THR A 69 19.99 7.88 3.43
C THR A 69 19.51 6.43 3.31
N ILE A 70 19.58 5.87 2.10
CA ILE A 70 19.08 4.52 1.78
C ILE A 70 19.74 3.42 2.62
N ASP A 71 20.95 3.63 3.13
CA ASP A 71 21.67 2.62 3.93
C ASP A 71 21.18 2.56 5.39
N LYS A 72 20.31 3.48 5.80
CA LYS A 72 19.82 3.57 7.17
C LYS A 72 18.56 2.74 7.34
N ALA A 73 18.59 1.87 8.35
CA ALA A 73 17.51 0.92 8.62
C ALA A 73 16.15 1.57 8.99
N ILE A 74 16.12 2.83 9.42
CA ILE A 74 14.89 3.49 9.87
C ILE A 74 13.85 3.59 8.76
N ALA A 75 14.24 4.02 7.54
CA ALA A 75 13.31 4.16 6.43
C ALA A 75 12.76 2.81 5.96
N HIS A 76 13.62 1.78 5.91
CA HIS A 76 13.20 0.42 5.59
C HIS A 76 12.27 -0.17 6.64
N ARG A 77 12.54 0.07 7.93
CA ARG A 77 11.69 -0.42 9.04
C ARG A 77 10.28 0.15 8.96
N GLU A 78 10.14 1.44 8.69
CA GLU A 78 8.83 2.08 8.55
C GLU A 78 8.08 1.55 7.34
N LEU A 79 8.78 1.32 6.23
CA LEU A 79 8.19 0.72 5.04
C LEU A 79 7.77 -0.73 5.27
N HIS A 80 8.56 -1.53 5.99
CA HIS A 80 8.16 -2.87 6.42
C HIS A 80 6.95 -2.85 7.34
N HIS A 81 6.93 -1.95 8.33
CA HIS A 81 5.76 -1.79 9.19
C HIS A 81 4.50 -1.44 8.40
N LEU A 82 4.63 -0.66 7.32
CA LEU A 82 3.53 -0.39 6.40
C LEU A 82 3.09 -1.68 5.68
N LEU A 83 4.01 -2.47 5.14
CA LEU A 83 3.68 -3.70 4.42
C LEU A 83 3.17 -4.84 5.31
N ASP A 84 3.64 -4.92 6.55
CA ASP A 84 3.25 -5.94 7.52
C ASP A 84 1.86 -5.70 8.11
N LYS A 85 1.35 -4.46 8.02
CA LYS A 85 0.00 -4.13 8.47
C LYS A 85 -1.03 -4.82 7.56
N PRO A 86 -1.99 -5.58 8.12
CA PRO A 86 -3.03 -6.25 7.34
C PRO A 86 -3.80 -5.29 6.45
N PHE A 87 -4.11 -5.73 5.22
CA PHE A 87 -4.85 -4.94 4.23
C PHE A 87 -6.19 -4.45 4.79
N GLU A 88 -6.87 -5.28 5.58
CA GLU A 88 -8.15 -5.00 6.20
C GLU A 88 -8.09 -3.79 7.13
N ASN A 89 -6.95 -3.52 7.76
CA ASN A 89 -6.75 -2.37 8.62
C ASN A 89 -6.61 -1.09 7.77
N TYR A 90 -5.97 -1.15 6.60
CA TYR A 90 -5.94 -0.02 5.68
C TYR A 90 -7.32 0.31 5.13
N VAL A 91 -8.12 -0.71 4.80
CA VAL A 91 -9.50 -0.51 4.34
C VAL A 91 -10.32 0.17 5.42
N GLU A 92 -10.15 -0.22 6.68
CA GLU A 92 -10.87 0.37 7.82
C GLU A 92 -10.49 1.82 8.06
N ASP A 93 -9.20 2.13 8.04
CA ASP A 93 -8.71 3.51 8.15
C ASP A 93 -9.25 4.38 7.00
N LEU A 94 -9.20 3.87 5.77
CA LEU A 94 -9.71 4.59 4.60
C LEU A 94 -11.22 4.80 4.69
N THR A 95 -11.99 3.78 5.09
CA THR A 95 -13.45 3.86 5.28
C THR A 95 -13.78 4.95 6.28
N SER A 96 -13.05 4.97 7.41
CA SER A 96 -13.21 5.99 8.45
C SER A 96 -12.89 7.39 7.93
N GLN A 97 -11.81 7.54 7.15
CA GLN A 97 -11.42 8.82 6.55
C GLN A 97 -12.46 9.34 5.54
N ILE A 98 -13.00 8.47 4.68
CA ILE A 98 -14.04 8.85 3.72
C ILE A 98 -15.30 9.31 4.46
N ASN A 99 -15.79 8.54 5.43
CA ASN A 99 -16.97 8.90 6.21
C ASN A 99 -16.76 10.20 6.99
N LEU A 100 -15.58 10.39 7.58
CA LEU A 100 -15.24 11.61 8.29
C LEU A 100 -15.17 12.82 7.35
N SER A 101 -14.58 12.67 6.16
CA SER A 101 -14.54 13.72 5.14
C SER A 101 -15.93 14.18 4.73
N ILE A 102 -16.87 13.24 4.56
CA ILE A 102 -18.26 13.57 4.24
C ILE A 102 -18.92 14.37 5.38
N LYS A 103 -18.72 13.95 6.63
CA LYS A 103 -19.22 14.67 7.82
C LYS A 103 -18.64 16.09 7.87
N TYR A 104 -17.35 16.26 7.60
CA TYR A 104 -16.72 17.56 7.51
C TYR A 104 -17.27 18.43 6.39
N ASN A 105 -17.61 17.86 5.23
CA ASN A 105 -18.25 18.61 4.15
C ASN A 105 -19.62 19.17 4.56
N VAL A 106 -20.40 18.43 5.36
CA VAL A 106 -21.68 18.92 5.92
C VAL A 106 -21.43 20.09 6.88
N LEU A 107 -20.44 19.97 7.78
CA LEU A 107 -20.07 21.05 8.70
C LEU A 107 -19.59 22.31 7.98
N ASN A 108 -18.74 22.15 6.97
CA ASN A 108 -18.27 23.25 6.14
C ASN A 108 -19.43 23.96 5.42
N LYS A 109 -20.39 23.19 4.87
CA LYS A 109 -21.62 23.76 4.27
C LYS A 109 -22.48 24.50 5.28
N ALA A 110 -22.48 24.07 6.55
CA ALA A 110 -23.17 24.76 7.63
C ALA A 110 -22.48 26.08 8.05
N GLY A 111 -21.25 26.34 7.56
CA GLY A 111 -20.44 27.50 7.92
C GLY A 111 -19.52 27.26 9.12
N CYS A 112 -19.42 26.02 9.61
CA CYS A 112 -18.46 25.65 10.65
C CYS A 112 -17.05 25.62 10.03
N LYS A 113 -16.12 26.37 10.62
CA LYS A 113 -14.74 26.46 10.15
C LYS A 113 -13.84 25.52 10.96
N LEU A 114 -13.23 24.55 10.29
CA LEU A 114 -12.37 23.55 10.95
C LEU A 114 -11.02 24.11 11.43
N ASP A 115 -10.59 25.24 10.87
CA ASP A 115 -9.38 25.97 11.24
C ASP A 115 -9.56 26.85 12.49
N LYS A 116 -10.80 27.03 12.97
CA LYS A 116 -11.12 27.89 14.11
C LYS A 116 -11.55 27.06 15.31
N HIS A 117 -10.86 27.22 16.45
CA HIS A 117 -11.23 26.50 17.66
C HIS A 117 -12.65 26.92 18.12
N PRO A 118 -13.57 26.00 18.48
CA PRO A 118 -14.96 26.35 18.80
C PRO A 118 -15.10 27.36 19.94
N ALA A 119 -14.16 27.41 20.89
CA ALA A 119 -14.18 28.42 21.96
C ALA A 119 -13.94 29.85 21.47
N SER A 120 -13.32 30.02 20.30
CA SER A 120 -13.03 31.33 19.69
C SER A 120 -14.17 31.87 18.82
N GLU A 121 -15.23 31.09 18.60
CA GLU A 121 -16.43 31.54 17.89
C GLU A 121 -17.36 32.31 18.82
N SER A 122 -17.89 33.43 18.31
CA SER A 122 -18.88 34.21 19.05
C SER A 122 -20.19 33.42 19.23
N LYS A 123 -20.98 33.76 20.26
CA LYS A 123 -22.31 33.15 20.44
C LYS A 123 -23.21 33.32 19.21
N ILE A 124 -23.08 34.44 18.50
CA ILE A 124 -23.85 34.75 17.29
C ILE A 124 -23.44 33.83 16.14
N GLU A 125 -22.12 33.68 15.90
CA GLU A 125 -21.58 32.76 14.89
C GLU A 125 -22.03 31.32 15.17
N LYS A 126 -21.90 30.85 16.42
CA LYS A 126 -22.35 29.52 16.82
C LYS A 126 -23.83 29.31 16.55
N SER A 127 -24.68 30.27 16.93
CA SER A 127 -26.13 30.18 16.71
C SER A 127 -26.47 30.12 15.23
N LYS A 128 -25.81 30.95 14.40
CA LYS A 128 -25.97 30.93 12.94
C LYS A 128 -25.56 29.58 12.34
N ASN A 129 -24.39 29.08 12.71
CA ASN A 129 -23.86 27.81 12.22
C ASN A 129 -24.74 26.63 12.65
N LEU A 130 -25.22 26.61 13.90
CA LEU A 130 -26.15 25.59 14.39
C LEU A 130 -27.49 25.62 13.66
N ASN A 131 -28.05 26.81 13.38
CA ASN A 131 -29.30 26.91 12.63
C ASN A 131 -29.12 26.47 11.17
N SER A 132 -27.98 26.79 10.55
CA SER A 132 -27.62 26.32 9.21
C SER A 132 -27.47 24.80 9.18
N LEU A 133 -26.78 24.22 10.17
CA LEU A 133 -26.64 22.78 10.30
C LEU A 133 -28.00 22.10 10.49
N LYS A 134 -28.86 22.63 11.37
CA LYS A 134 -30.22 22.09 11.56
C LYS A 134 -30.99 22.04 10.25
N ARG A 135 -30.94 23.12 9.46
CA ARG A 135 -31.59 23.19 8.15
C ARG A 135 -31.01 22.17 7.15
N LEU A 136 -29.70 21.98 7.13
CA LEU A 136 -29.08 20.94 6.28
C LEU A 136 -29.49 19.53 6.68
N LEU A 137 -29.71 19.30 7.98
CA LEU A 137 -30.17 18.01 8.52
C LEU A 137 -31.69 17.79 8.42
N GLU A 138 -32.44 18.74 7.84
CA GLU A 138 -33.84 18.51 7.45
C GLU A 138 -33.92 17.59 6.22
N ASP A 139 -32.86 17.53 5.42
CA ASP A 139 -32.69 16.53 4.36
C ASP A 139 -32.32 15.18 5.00
N ASP A 140 -33.19 14.18 4.83
CA ASP A 140 -33.03 12.86 5.43
C ASP A 140 -31.77 12.13 4.93
N ASP A 141 -31.36 12.33 3.67
CA ASP A 141 -30.14 11.73 3.13
C ASP A 141 -28.90 12.35 3.76
N VAL A 142 -28.87 13.68 3.88
CA VAL A 142 -27.78 14.41 4.56
C VAL A 142 -27.72 13.99 6.03
N ARG A 143 -28.88 13.91 6.70
CA ARG A 143 -28.97 13.50 8.10
C ARG A 143 -28.47 12.08 8.32
N ARG A 144 -28.88 11.13 7.48
CA ARG A 144 -28.44 9.73 7.56
C ARG A 144 -26.93 9.63 7.45
N VAL A 145 -26.35 10.31 6.46
CA VAL A 145 -24.90 10.26 6.20
C VAL A 145 -24.09 11.01 7.27
N PHE A 146 -24.64 12.08 7.84
CA PHE A 146 -23.98 12.84 8.88
C PHE A 146 -23.93 12.10 10.22
N ILE A 147 -25.04 11.47 10.62
CA ILE A 147 -25.18 10.75 11.89
C ILE A 147 -24.58 9.35 11.81
N GLY A 148 -24.80 8.66 10.68
CA GLY A 148 -24.29 7.33 10.43
C GLY A 148 -23.00 7.34 9.63
N ASP A 149 -22.78 6.24 8.90
CA ASP A 149 -21.69 6.11 7.95
C ASP A 149 -22.29 5.99 6.54
N ALA A 150 -21.74 6.75 5.60
CA ALA A 150 -22.16 6.69 4.20
C ALA A 150 -21.65 5.44 3.49
N TRP A 151 -20.48 4.96 3.92
CA TRP A 151 -19.80 3.82 3.33
C TRP A 151 -19.49 2.80 4.41
N ASN A 152 -19.76 1.53 4.13
CA ASN A 152 -19.30 0.45 4.98
C ASN A 152 -17.99 -0.15 4.47
N LYS A 153 -17.26 -0.84 5.37
CA LYS A 153 -15.96 -1.45 5.07
C LYS A 153 -16.01 -2.39 3.87
N LYS A 154 -17.08 -3.18 3.71
CA LYS A 154 -17.20 -4.16 2.62
C LYS A 154 -17.35 -3.49 1.25
N GLU A 155 -18.11 -2.41 1.18
CA GLU A 155 -18.27 -1.62 -0.06
C GLU A 155 -16.94 -1.00 -0.49
N VAL A 156 -16.23 -0.39 0.46
CA VAL A 156 -14.90 0.20 0.21
C VAL A 156 -13.91 -0.87 -0.21
N GLU A 157 -13.89 -2.01 0.48
CA GLU A 157 -13.01 -3.14 0.14
C GLU A 157 -13.27 -3.67 -1.27
N ALA A 158 -14.54 -3.86 -1.64
CA ALA A 158 -14.92 -4.34 -2.96
C ALA A 158 -14.49 -3.33 -4.05
N GLY A 159 -14.72 -2.04 -3.83
CA GLY A 159 -14.28 -0.98 -4.72
C GLY A 159 -12.76 -0.96 -4.89
N LEU A 160 -12.02 -1.04 -3.78
CA LEU A 160 -10.55 -1.09 -3.80
C LEU A 160 -10.03 -2.31 -4.56
N LYS A 161 -10.60 -3.51 -4.34
CA LYS A 161 -10.19 -4.72 -5.06
C LYS A 161 -10.37 -4.57 -6.57
N VAL A 162 -11.48 -3.99 -7.02
CA VAL A 162 -11.70 -3.72 -8.45
C VAL A 162 -10.64 -2.75 -8.98
N GLN A 163 -10.40 -1.64 -8.29
CA GLN A 163 -9.42 -0.63 -8.73
C GLN A 163 -7.98 -1.16 -8.75
N ILE A 164 -7.59 -1.94 -7.74
CA ILE A 164 -6.27 -2.58 -7.68
C ILE A 164 -6.12 -3.58 -8.82
N ASN A 165 -7.15 -4.38 -9.11
CA ASN A 165 -7.11 -5.32 -10.23
C ASN A 165 -7.00 -4.60 -11.58
N ASN A 166 -7.72 -3.49 -11.77
CA ASN A 166 -7.58 -2.67 -12.99
C ASN A 166 -6.17 -2.09 -13.09
N PHE A 167 -5.61 -1.60 -11.98
CA PHE A 167 -4.25 -1.07 -11.93
C PHE A 167 -3.18 -2.12 -12.24
N LEU A 168 -3.31 -3.34 -11.70
CA LEU A 168 -2.35 -4.43 -11.90
C LEU A 168 -2.43 -5.03 -13.31
N ASN A 169 -3.62 -5.09 -13.89
CA ASN A 169 -3.85 -5.77 -15.18
C ASN A 169 -4.00 -4.80 -16.37
N GLY A 170 -4.01 -3.49 -16.13
CA GLY A 170 -4.11 -2.47 -17.17
C GLY A 170 -5.45 -2.49 -17.92
N ILE A 171 -6.55 -2.80 -17.23
CA ILE A 171 -7.91 -2.82 -17.77
C ILE A 171 -8.59 -1.45 -17.56
#